data_AF-R6MNM1-F1
#
_entry.id   AF-R6MNM1-F1
#
_cell.length_a   1.000
_cell.length_b   1.000
_cell.length_c   1.000
_cell.angle_alpha   90.00
_cell.angle_beta   90.00
_cell.angle_gamma   90.00
#
_symmetry.space_group_name_H-M   'P 1'
#
loop_
_entity.id
_entity.type
_entity.pdbx_description
1 polymer ?
#
loop_
_entity_poly.entity_id
_entity_poly.type
_entity_poly.pdbx_seq_one_letter_code
_entity_poly.pdbx_strand_id
1 'polypeptide(L)'
;MRRHFKLLPLLLLLSLFTGCAQKTNRLAEAYSVFSMKPKEFSQIEITNQQLQEQKIVDKTKDIRNILRTLKKAEQLPEAKPELSALTNTYAIKLYTADSTIPFLTISYAENTKEACLFIGGDAYSVKPLDFDKLWNKLKYESIPTAASDASLVLNVLEREESDLSERYGAETMLGYLESVDQEALVFMPVERSRDENAADGWVLKPAEGEPVSLALSGNCEFWILEDHWYVSCRVGLNDLKRYIDQTEYDMLWTLYLADGEVTAVAETYSP
;
A
#
# COMPACT_ATOMS: atom_id res chain seq x y z
N MET A 1 -19.82 1.56 -54.28
CA MET A 1 -20.40 2.16 -53.05
C MET A 1 -20.02 1.32 -51.84
N ARG A 2 -19.23 1.93 -50.94
CA ARG A 2 -19.02 1.69 -49.50
C ARG A 2 -19.47 0.37 -48.87
N ARG A 3 -18.55 -0.26 -48.13
CA ARG A 3 -18.63 -0.44 -46.65
C ARG A 3 -17.32 -1.01 -46.09
N HIS A 4 -16.34 -0.12 -45.87
CA HIS A 4 -15.35 -0.30 -44.80
C HIS A 4 -15.93 0.27 -43.49
N PHE A 5 -15.37 -0.17 -42.36
CA PHE A 5 -15.65 0.24 -40.97
C PHE A 5 -16.77 -0.49 -40.22
N LYS A 6 -16.41 -1.62 -39.60
CA LYS A 6 -17.05 -2.11 -38.34
C LYS A 6 -16.08 -2.77 -37.34
N LEU A 7 -14.76 -2.64 -37.51
CA LEU A 7 -13.78 -3.17 -36.54
C LEU A 7 -13.20 -2.09 -35.61
N LEU A 8 -13.37 -0.81 -35.93
CA LEU A 8 -12.91 0.30 -35.08
C LEU A 8 -13.69 0.47 -33.76
N PRO A 9 -15.03 0.26 -33.69
CA PRO A 9 -15.76 0.48 -32.43
C PRO A 9 -15.52 -0.61 -31.39
N LEU A 10 -15.09 -1.81 -31.81
CA LEU A 10 -14.86 -2.94 -30.91
C LEU A 10 -13.49 -2.86 -30.22
N LEU A 11 -12.49 -2.27 -30.88
CA LEU A 11 -11.18 -1.99 -30.30
C LEU A 11 -11.21 -0.77 -29.35
N LEU A 12 -12.09 0.20 -29.60
CA LEU A 12 -12.34 1.34 -28.70
C LEU A 12 -13.08 0.96 -27.41
N LEU A 13 -13.82 -0.15 -27.40
CA LEU A 13 -14.47 -0.71 -26.21
C LEU A 13 -13.51 -1.50 -25.31
N LEU A 14 -12.38 -1.97 -25.84
CA LEU A 14 -11.33 -2.65 -25.08
C LEU A 14 -10.34 -1.66 -24.44
N SER A 15 -10.22 -0.43 -24.97
CA SER A 15 -9.37 0.63 -24.40
C SER A 15 -10.03 1.42 -23.27
N LEU A 16 -11.32 1.22 -22.98
CA LEU A 16 -12.03 1.84 -21.85
C LEU A 16 -11.87 1.08 -20.53
N PHE A 17 -11.18 -0.06 -20.52
CA PHE A 17 -11.02 -0.91 -19.33
C PHE A 17 -9.65 -0.81 -18.65
N THR A 18 -8.74 0.04 -19.11
CA THR A 18 -7.38 0.11 -18.54
C THR A 18 -7.34 0.83 -17.18
N GLY A 19 -8.33 1.66 -16.84
CA GLY A 19 -8.48 2.26 -15.50
C GLY A 19 -9.36 1.45 -14.53
N CYS A 20 -10.34 0.69 -15.05
CA CYS A 20 -11.00 -0.35 -14.27
C CYS A 20 -10.02 -1.45 -13.88
N ALA A 21 -9.02 -1.74 -14.74
CA ALA A 21 -8.11 -2.86 -14.59
C ALA A 21 -7.41 -2.93 -13.23
N GLN A 22 -6.94 -1.83 -12.63
CA GLN A 22 -6.22 -1.89 -11.35
C GLN A 22 -7.13 -2.14 -10.14
N LYS A 23 -8.26 -1.45 -10.02
CA LYS A 23 -9.29 -1.77 -9.00
C LYS A 23 -9.89 -3.16 -9.23
N THR A 24 -10.16 -3.54 -10.48
CA THR A 24 -10.60 -4.90 -10.78
C THR A 24 -9.50 -5.91 -10.56
N ASN A 25 -8.21 -5.58 -10.69
CA ASN A 25 -7.10 -6.50 -10.46
C ASN A 25 -6.90 -6.72 -8.97
N ARG A 26 -6.85 -5.68 -8.12
CA ARG A 26 -6.72 -5.87 -6.66
C ARG A 26 -7.94 -6.55 -6.06
N LEU A 27 -9.14 -6.21 -6.52
CA LEU A 27 -10.37 -6.91 -6.12
C LEU A 27 -10.40 -8.34 -6.68
N ALA A 28 -9.98 -8.56 -7.93
CA ALA A 28 -9.87 -9.89 -8.52
C ALA A 28 -8.76 -10.73 -7.87
N GLU A 29 -7.67 -10.13 -7.41
CA GLU A 29 -6.59 -10.75 -6.64
C GLU A 29 -7.13 -11.14 -5.26
N ALA A 30 -7.88 -10.27 -4.60
CA ALA A 30 -8.61 -10.58 -3.37
C ALA A 30 -9.58 -11.76 -3.55
N TYR A 31 -10.38 -11.72 -4.62
CA TYR A 31 -11.28 -12.84 -4.98
C TYR A 31 -10.51 -14.09 -5.39
N SER A 32 -9.32 -13.95 -5.99
CA SER A 32 -8.49 -15.07 -6.40
C SER A 32 -8.03 -15.86 -5.18
N VAL A 33 -7.68 -15.18 -4.07
CA VAL A 33 -7.33 -15.85 -2.80
C VAL A 33 -8.46 -16.74 -2.30
N PHE A 34 -9.72 -16.32 -2.43
CA PHE A 34 -10.88 -17.14 -2.02
C PHE A 34 -11.16 -18.33 -2.95
N SER A 35 -10.51 -18.37 -4.11
CA SER A 35 -10.56 -19.46 -5.08
C SER A 35 -9.32 -20.38 -5.02
N MET A 36 -8.20 -19.90 -4.47
CA MET A 36 -6.96 -20.64 -4.33
C MET A 36 -7.08 -21.78 -3.30
N LYS A 37 -6.39 -22.87 -3.58
CA LYS A 37 -6.27 -24.01 -2.67
C LYS A 37 -5.21 -23.72 -1.62
N PRO A 38 -5.37 -24.23 -0.38
CA PRO A 38 -4.39 -24.05 0.69
C PRO A 38 -2.95 -24.51 0.35
N LYS A 39 -2.78 -25.40 -0.64
CA LYS A 39 -1.48 -25.90 -1.09
C LYS A 39 -0.75 -24.96 -2.06
N GLU A 40 -1.45 -23.93 -2.55
CA GLU A 40 -0.88 -22.93 -3.47
C GLU A 40 -0.15 -21.83 -2.69
N PHE A 41 -0.29 -21.83 -1.37
CA PHE A 41 0.44 -20.97 -0.45
C PHE A 41 1.63 -21.73 0.15
N SER A 42 2.80 -21.09 0.15
CA SER A 42 3.97 -21.56 0.90
C SER A 42 3.79 -21.29 2.38
N GLN A 43 3.34 -20.09 2.72
CA GLN A 43 3.08 -19.66 4.09
C GLN A 43 2.06 -18.52 4.16
N ILE A 44 1.53 -18.31 5.35
CA ILE A 44 0.77 -17.12 5.74
C ILE A 44 1.41 -16.55 6.99
N GLU A 45 1.74 -15.27 6.98
CA GLU A 45 2.15 -14.54 8.18
C GLU A 45 0.95 -13.77 8.72
N ILE A 46 0.73 -13.88 10.01
CA ILE A 46 -0.29 -13.10 10.72
C ILE A 46 0.43 -12.30 11.79
N THR A 47 0.25 -10.98 11.76
CA THR A 47 0.77 -10.04 12.76
C THR A 47 -0.39 -9.52 13.57
N ASN A 48 -0.30 -9.65 14.89
CA ASN A 48 -1.13 -8.91 15.83
C ASN A 48 -0.39 -7.61 16.18
N GLN A 49 -0.87 -6.48 15.65
CA GLN A 49 -0.17 -5.20 15.81
C GLN A 49 -0.21 -4.69 17.25
N GLN A 50 -1.25 -5.04 18.02
CA GLN A 50 -1.38 -4.61 19.42
C GLN A 50 -0.41 -5.33 20.35
N LEU A 51 -0.26 -6.64 20.13
CA LEU A 51 0.66 -7.47 20.90
C LEU A 51 2.09 -7.35 20.39
N GLN A 52 2.31 -6.73 19.22
CA GLN A 52 3.61 -6.68 18.53
C GLN A 52 4.20 -8.09 18.35
N GLU A 53 3.33 -9.01 17.97
CA GLU A 53 3.64 -10.42 17.82
C GLU A 53 3.22 -10.91 16.44
N GLN A 54 3.94 -11.90 15.94
CA GLN A 54 3.62 -12.56 14.69
C GLN A 54 3.67 -14.08 14.76
N LYS A 55 2.89 -14.72 13.89
CA LYS A 55 2.90 -16.17 13.67
C LYS A 55 3.05 -16.47 12.18
N ILE A 56 4.06 -17.28 11.86
CA ILE A 56 4.28 -17.82 10.52
C ILE A 56 3.59 -19.19 10.43
N VAL A 57 2.67 -19.34 9.47
CA VAL A 57 1.81 -20.50 9.32
C VAL A 57 2.06 -21.15 7.97
N ASP A 58 2.61 -22.36 7.97
CA ASP A 58 2.99 -23.13 6.77
C ASP A 58 2.18 -24.43 6.62
N LYS A 59 1.55 -24.93 7.69
CA LYS A 59 0.78 -26.17 7.60
C LYS A 59 -0.51 -25.93 6.84
N THR A 60 -0.73 -26.72 5.80
CA THR A 60 -1.91 -26.68 4.94
C THR A 60 -3.25 -26.68 5.69
N LYS A 61 -3.34 -27.36 6.84
CA LYS A 61 -4.56 -27.39 7.67
C LYS A 61 -4.87 -26.03 8.28
N ASP A 62 -3.85 -25.31 8.72
CA ASP A 62 -3.99 -24.01 9.38
C ASP A 62 -4.17 -22.91 8.35
N ILE A 63 -3.43 -22.95 7.24
CA ILE A 63 -3.69 -22.13 6.03
C ILE A 63 -5.16 -22.25 5.61
N ARG A 64 -5.68 -23.47 5.50
CA ARG A 64 -7.11 -23.71 5.19
C ARG A 64 -8.04 -23.04 6.20
N ASN A 65 -7.71 -23.04 7.49
CA ASN A 65 -8.55 -22.43 8.51
C ASN A 65 -8.54 -20.90 8.38
N ILE A 66 -7.39 -20.30 8.11
CA ILE A 66 -7.24 -18.87 7.87
C ILE A 66 -8.05 -18.44 6.64
N LEU A 67 -7.84 -19.11 5.50
CA LEU A 67 -8.59 -18.85 4.26
C LEU A 67 -10.11 -18.99 4.46
N ARG A 68 -10.55 -19.97 5.26
CA ARG A 68 -11.98 -20.12 5.60
C ARG A 68 -12.49 -18.96 6.45
N THR A 69 -11.71 -18.46 7.40
CA THR A 69 -12.07 -17.29 8.22
C THR A 69 -12.20 -16.05 7.35
N LEU A 70 -11.22 -15.79 6.48
CA LEU A 70 -11.27 -14.68 5.53
C LEU A 70 -12.49 -14.79 4.59
N LYS A 71 -12.77 -16.01 4.08
CA LYS A 71 -13.95 -16.25 3.24
C LYS A 71 -15.28 -16.03 3.96
N LYS A 72 -15.34 -16.20 5.28
CA LYS A 72 -16.57 -15.87 6.04
C LYS A 72 -16.84 -14.38 6.11
N ALA A 73 -15.81 -13.55 5.96
CA ALA A 73 -15.97 -12.11 5.84
C ALA A 73 -16.41 -11.67 4.44
N GLU A 74 -16.54 -12.58 3.46
CA GLU A 74 -16.93 -12.26 2.09
C GLU A 74 -18.39 -11.77 2.00
N GLN A 75 -18.57 -10.46 2.18
CA GLN A 75 -19.65 -9.62 1.66
C GLN A 75 -19.01 -8.26 1.32
N LEU A 76 -18.85 -7.92 0.04
CA LEU A 76 -18.25 -6.67 -0.43
C LEU A 76 -19.17 -6.13 -1.55
N PRO A 77 -19.63 -4.86 -1.63
CA PRO A 77 -19.35 -3.64 -0.82
C PRO A 77 -20.62 -2.91 -0.28
N GLU A 78 -20.45 -1.82 0.50
CA GLU A 78 -21.28 -0.58 0.36
C GLU A 78 -20.76 0.72 1.03
N ALA A 79 -19.83 0.70 2.00
CA ALA A 79 -19.42 1.94 2.68
C ALA A 79 -17.91 2.03 2.95
N LYS A 80 -17.37 3.25 2.81
CA LYS A 80 -16.07 3.64 3.39
C LYS A 80 -16.27 3.76 4.91
N PRO A 81 -15.65 2.90 5.73
CA PRO A 81 -15.81 2.93 7.17
C PRO A 81 -15.18 4.19 7.76
N GLU A 82 -15.83 4.78 8.78
CA GLU A 82 -15.20 5.85 9.57
C GLU A 82 -14.18 5.21 10.52
N LEU A 83 -12.90 5.32 10.16
CA LEU A 83 -11.77 4.81 10.94
C LEU A 83 -11.50 5.69 12.16
N SER A 84 -12.42 5.68 13.12
CA SER A 84 -12.16 6.16 14.48
C SER A 84 -11.45 5.07 15.30
N ALA A 85 -10.64 5.49 16.28
CA ALA A 85 -9.86 4.68 17.24
C ALA A 85 -10.01 3.15 17.10
N LEU A 86 -9.17 2.55 16.25
CA LEU A 86 -9.18 1.12 15.95
C LEU A 86 -8.82 0.32 17.21
N THR A 87 -9.63 -0.70 17.52
CA THR A 87 -9.53 -1.45 18.78
C THR A 87 -8.93 -2.83 18.63
N ASN A 88 -8.72 -3.32 17.41
CA ASN A 88 -8.00 -4.56 17.08
C ASN A 88 -7.48 -4.43 15.65
N THR A 89 -6.19 -4.61 15.44
CA THR A 89 -5.58 -4.53 14.11
C THR A 89 -4.67 -5.72 13.85
N TYR A 90 -5.00 -6.48 12.80
CA TYR A 90 -4.24 -7.64 12.34
C TYR A 90 -3.77 -7.38 10.92
N ALA A 91 -2.54 -7.77 10.60
CA ALA A 91 -2.05 -7.82 9.22
C ALA A 91 -1.82 -9.28 8.83
N ILE A 92 -2.22 -9.65 7.61
CA ILE A 92 -2.15 -11.01 7.10
C ILE A 92 -1.47 -10.97 5.74
N LYS A 93 -0.27 -11.52 5.66
CA LYS A 93 0.53 -11.60 4.44
C LYS A 93 0.46 -13.01 3.88
N LEU A 94 0.06 -13.15 2.63
CA LEU A 94 -0.13 -14.43 1.95
C LEU A 94 1.01 -14.66 0.95
N TYR A 95 1.76 -15.75 1.07
CA TYR A 95 2.89 -16.05 0.18
C TYR A 95 2.58 -17.27 -0.69
N THR A 96 2.88 -17.19 -1.98
CA THR A 96 2.78 -18.31 -2.92
C THR A 96 4.07 -19.13 -2.96
N ALA A 97 3.99 -20.34 -3.54
CA ALA A 97 5.03 -21.36 -3.47
C ALA A 97 6.45 -20.92 -3.95
N ASP A 98 6.55 -19.82 -4.70
CA ASP A 98 7.80 -19.38 -5.36
C ASP A 98 8.14 -17.90 -5.10
N SER A 99 7.50 -17.26 -4.11
CA SER A 99 7.69 -15.83 -3.83
C SER A 99 8.16 -15.59 -2.40
N THR A 100 9.21 -14.80 -2.25
CA THR A 100 9.61 -14.20 -0.97
C THR A 100 8.81 -12.94 -0.65
N ILE A 101 7.91 -12.54 -1.56
CA ILE A 101 7.08 -11.35 -1.46
C ILE A 101 5.63 -11.79 -1.28
N PRO A 102 4.88 -11.16 -0.36
CA PRO A 102 3.49 -11.50 -0.18
C PRO A 102 2.71 -11.21 -1.46
N PHE A 103 2.03 -12.22 -1.97
CA PHE A 103 1.08 -12.11 -3.07
C PHE A 103 -0.07 -11.15 -2.72
N LEU A 104 -0.49 -11.14 -1.46
CA LEU A 104 -1.54 -10.24 -0.98
C LEU A 104 -1.34 -9.94 0.50
N THR A 105 -1.50 -8.67 0.84
CA THR A 105 -1.58 -8.20 2.23
C THR A 105 -3.03 -7.81 2.52
N ILE A 106 -3.57 -8.39 3.58
CA ILE A 106 -4.91 -8.10 4.10
C ILE A 106 -4.75 -7.56 5.51
N SER A 107 -5.20 -6.34 5.77
CA SER A 107 -5.32 -5.84 7.14
C SER A 107 -6.76 -5.98 7.62
N TYR A 108 -6.97 -6.42 8.84
CA TYR A 108 -8.28 -6.43 9.50
C TYR A 108 -8.26 -5.40 10.62
N ALA A 109 -9.24 -4.52 10.65
CA ALA A 109 -9.44 -3.60 11.74
C ALA A 109 -10.88 -3.64 12.25
N GLU A 110 -11.04 -3.54 13.56
CA GLU A 110 -12.35 -3.50 14.21
C GLU A 110 -12.44 -2.32 15.18
N ASN A 111 -13.59 -1.67 15.19
CA ASN A 111 -13.97 -0.71 16.21
C ASN A 111 -15.28 -1.18 16.89
N THR A 112 -15.78 -0.41 17.85
CA THR A 112 -16.99 -0.79 18.62
C THR A 112 -18.27 -0.98 17.78
N LYS A 113 -18.29 -0.53 16.52
CA LYS A 113 -19.47 -0.50 15.66
C LYS A 113 -19.30 -1.29 14.36
N GLU A 114 -18.09 -1.40 13.84
CA GLU A 114 -17.79 -1.84 12.48
C GLU A 114 -16.48 -2.64 12.42
N ALA A 115 -16.39 -3.53 11.43
CA ALA A 115 -15.18 -4.26 11.10
C ALA A 115 -14.85 -4.08 9.62
N CYS A 116 -13.56 -4.02 9.31
CA CYS A 116 -13.07 -3.65 7.99
C CYS A 116 -11.92 -4.57 7.58
N LEU A 117 -11.92 -5.00 6.31
CA LEU A 117 -10.75 -5.57 5.66
C LEU A 117 -10.15 -4.52 4.74
N PHE A 118 -8.84 -4.31 4.83
CA PHE A 118 -8.07 -3.54 3.88
C PHE A 118 -7.38 -4.50 2.93
N ILE A 119 -7.62 -4.36 1.64
CA ILE A 119 -7.02 -5.23 0.64
C ILE A 119 -6.35 -4.35 -0.41
N GLY A 120 -5.02 -4.39 -0.43
CA GLY A 120 -4.24 -3.53 -1.32
C GLY A 120 -4.58 -2.03 -1.15
N GLY A 121 -4.74 -1.57 0.08
CA GLY A 121 -5.00 -0.14 0.40
C GLY A 121 -6.48 0.29 0.37
N ASP A 122 -7.38 -0.49 -0.22
CA ASP A 122 -8.81 -0.20 -0.21
C ASP A 122 -9.49 -0.81 1.03
N ALA A 123 -10.38 -0.05 1.68
CA ALA A 123 -11.13 -0.52 2.84
C ALA A 123 -12.51 -1.08 2.45
N TYR A 124 -12.87 -2.22 3.03
CA TYR A 124 -14.14 -2.89 2.81
C TYR A 124 -14.82 -3.25 4.14
N SER A 125 -16.06 -2.78 4.31
CA SER A 125 -16.89 -3.18 5.44
C SER A 125 -17.16 -4.68 5.40
N VAL A 126 -16.95 -5.35 6.54
CA VAL A 126 -17.20 -6.77 6.71
C VAL A 126 -17.92 -7.03 8.02
N LYS A 127 -18.44 -8.25 8.18
CA LYS A 127 -18.92 -8.70 9.47
C LYS A 127 -17.74 -8.82 10.44
N PRO A 128 -17.94 -8.45 11.73
CA PRO A 128 -16.96 -8.73 12.77
C PRO A 128 -16.50 -10.18 12.74
N LEU A 129 -15.18 -10.37 12.73
CA LEU A 129 -14.54 -11.66 12.78
C LEU A 129 -13.83 -11.81 14.11
N ASP A 130 -14.01 -12.97 14.73
CA ASP A 130 -13.28 -13.34 15.95
C ASP A 130 -11.84 -13.78 15.57
N PHE A 131 -11.02 -12.82 15.17
CA PHE A 131 -9.62 -13.03 14.82
C PHE A 131 -8.78 -13.43 16.03
N ASP A 132 -9.12 -12.95 17.22
CA ASP A 132 -8.47 -13.35 18.48
C ASP A 132 -8.62 -14.86 18.72
N LYS A 133 -9.81 -15.42 18.46
CA LYS A 133 -10.01 -16.86 18.53
C LYS A 133 -9.23 -17.61 17.46
N LEU A 134 -9.10 -17.07 16.25
CA LEU A 134 -8.22 -17.66 15.23
C LEU A 134 -6.77 -17.66 15.74
N TRP A 135 -6.28 -16.52 16.18
CA TRP A 135 -4.94 -16.31 16.73
C TRP A 135 -4.60 -17.29 17.85
N ASN A 136 -5.49 -17.41 18.84
CA ASN A 136 -5.31 -18.29 19.99
C ASN A 136 -5.39 -19.78 19.62
N LYS A 137 -6.07 -20.12 18.52
CA LYS A 137 -6.20 -21.50 18.04
C LYS A 137 -4.99 -21.96 17.22
N LEU A 138 -4.24 -21.04 16.64
CA LEU A 138 -3.00 -21.33 15.93
C LEU A 138 -1.93 -21.79 16.91
N LYS A 139 -1.54 -23.07 16.81
CA LYS A 139 -0.50 -23.71 17.63
C LYS A 139 0.91 -23.45 17.08
N TYR A 140 1.24 -22.17 16.89
CA TYR A 140 2.56 -21.70 16.46
C TYR A 140 3.12 -20.82 17.57
N GLU A 141 4.44 -20.88 17.74
CA GLU A 141 5.15 -19.99 18.64
C GLU A 141 5.03 -18.56 18.12
N SER A 142 4.70 -17.65 19.02
CA SER A 142 4.65 -16.23 18.71
C SER A 142 6.09 -15.71 18.69
N ILE A 143 6.44 -14.99 17.63
CA ILE A 143 7.74 -14.36 17.50
C ILE A 143 7.51 -12.84 17.63
N PRO A 144 8.31 -12.10 18.42
CA PRO A 144 8.23 -10.65 18.45
C PRO A 144 8.41 -10.08 17.04
N THR A 145 7.61 -9.11 16.64
CA THR A 145 7.64 -8.53 15.28
C THR A 145 9.03 -7.96 14.94
N ALA A 146 9.75 -7.39 15.91
CA ALA A 146 11.11 -6.90 15.73
C ALA A 146 12.15 -8.01 15.40
N ALA A 147 11.87 -9.27 15.74
CA ALA A 147 12.74 -10.40 15.46
C ALA A 147 12.43 -11.08 14.12
N SER A 148 11.28 -10.79 13.52
CA SER A 148 10.85 -11.34 12.24
C SER A 148 10.99 -10.40 11.06
N ASP A 149 10.88 -9.09 11.31
CA ASP A 149 11.11 -8.03 10.32
C ASP A 149 12.61 -7.79 10.08
N ALA A 150 13.39 -8.85 9.87
CA ALA A 150 14.73 -8.68 9.30
C ALA A 150 14.67 -8.14 7.85
N SER A 151 13.49 -8.16 7.21
CA SER A 151 13.19 -7.40 6.00
C SER A 151 12.74 -5.98 6.38
N LEU A 152 13.67 -5.02 6.27
CA LEU A 152 13.45 -3.57 6.31
C LEU A 152 13.21 -2.94 7.71
N VAL A 153 14.10 -3.20 8.68
CA VAL A 153 14.18 -2.35 9.90
C VAL A 153 14.69 -0.95 9.53
N LEU A 154 13.77 0.02 9.41
CA LEU A 154 14.10 1.44 9.27
C LEU A 154 14.52 2.02 10.64
N ASN A 155 15.61 2.79 10.69
CA ASN A 155 15.92 3.56 11.88
C ASN A 155 15.05 4.82 11.89
N VAL A 156 13.88 4.71 12.50
CA VAL A 156 12.95 5.83 12.64
C VAL A 156 13.56 6.87 13.57
N LEU A 157 13.81 8.05 13.02
CA LEU A 157 14.37 9.20 13.75
C LEU A 157 13.26 9.98 14.47
N GLU A 158 12.08 10.04 13.87
CA GLU A 158 10.95 10.87 14.29
C GLU A 158 9.66 10.37 13.64
N ARG A 159 8.51 10.67 14.26
CA ARG A 159 7.18 10.45 13.68
C ARG A 159 6.41 11.75 13.65
N GLU A 160 5.64 11.95 12.60
CA GLU A 160 4.76 13.09 12.41
C GLU A 160 3.36 12.60 12.02
N GLU A 161 2.34 13.16 12.69
CA GLU A 161 0.92 12.83 12.45
C GLU A 161 0.19 13.97 11.73
N SER A 162 0.85 15.13 11.57
CA SER A 162 0.31 16.30 10.87
C SER A 162 0.72 16.36 9.40
N ASP A 163 0.01 17.20 8.64
CA ASP A 163 0.33 17.48 7.24
C ASP A 163 1.70 18.17 7.14
N LEU A 164 2.66 17.52 6.48
CA LEU A 164 4.02 18.02 6.32
C LEU A 164 4.08 19.38 5.58
N SER A 165 3.03 19.77 4.85
CA SER A 165 2.94 21.10 4.25
C SER A 165 2.87 22.24 5.28
N GLU A 166 2.44 21.98 6.52
CA GLU A 166 2.51 22.98 7.60
C GLU A 166 3.95 23.27 8.02
N ARG A 167 4.85 22.28 7.88
CA ARG A 167 6.27 22.37 8.26
C ARG A 167 7.13 22.91 7.14
N TYR A 168 6.93 22.44 5.91
CA TYR A 168 7.80 22.76 4.77
C TYR A 168 7.19 23.75 3.78
N GLY A 169 5.92 24.10 3.95
CA GLY A 169 5.20 25.03 3.07
C GLY A 169 4.48 24.34 1.91
N ALA A 170 3.86 25.17 1.06
CA ALA A 170 2.98 24.72 -0.01
C ALA A 170 3.68 24.52 -1.36
N GLU A 171 4.92 24.99 -1.52
CA GLU A 171 5.67 24.83 -2.76
C GLU A 171 6.14 23.37 -2.87
N THR A 172 5.49 22.64 -3.77
CA THR A 172 5.64 21.18 -3.86
C THR A 172 5.71 20.70 -5.31
N MET A 173 6.40 19.58 -5.50
CA MET A 173 6.34 18.78 -6.72
C MET A 173 5.89 17.37 -6.38
N LEU A 174 4.93 16.86 -7.15
CA LEU A 174 4.44 15.48 -7.04
C LEU A 174 5.07 14.65 -8.16
N GLY A 175 5.42 13.38 -7.90
CA GLY A 175 6.07 12.57 -8.92
C GLY A 175 6.73 11.31 -8.39
N TYR A 176 7.56 10.71 -9.23
CA TYR A 176 8.29 9.48 -8.94
C TYR A 176 9.77 9.80 -8.71
N LEU A 177 10.31 9.22 -7.64
CA LEU A 177 11.72 9.34 -7.30
C LEU A 177 12.50 8.25 -8.05
N GLU A 178 13.35 8.64 -9.01
CA GLU A 178 14.18 7.69 -9.77
C GLU A 178 15.47 7.36 -9.03
N SER A 179 16.09 8.37 -8.43
CA SER A 179 17.28 8.18 -7.60
C SER A 179 17.45 9.33 -6.61
N VAL A 180 18.16 9.05 -5.52
CA VAL A 180 18.54 10.04 -4.51
C VAL A 180 19.97 9.79 -4.08
N ASP A 181 20.77 10.85 -3.96
CA ASP A 181 22.10 10.82 -3.40
C ASP A 181 22.30 11.88 -2.30
N GLN A 182 23.54 12.24 -2.00
CA GLN A 182 23.84 13.20 -0.93
C GLN A 182 23.62 14.65 -1.35
N GLU A 183 23.67 14.95 -2.64
CA GLU A 183 23.67 16.30 -3.19
C GLU A 183 22.45 16.59 -4.04
N ALA A 184 21.88 15.57 -4.69
CA ALA A 184 20.76 15.71 -5.60
C ALA A 184 19.82 14.49 -5.59
N LEU A 185 18.65 14.71 -6.18
CA LEU A 185 17.74 13.65 -6.57
C LEU A 185 17.38 13.78 -8.05
N VAL A 186 16.97 12.67 -8.65
CA VAL A 186 16.36 12.62 -9.99
C VAL A 186 14.88 12.29 -9.82
N PHE A 187 14.04 13.12 -10.40
CA PHE A 187 12.60 13.09 -10.19
C PHE A 187 11.86 13.15 -11.51
N MET A 188 10.82 12.33 -11.64
CA MET A 188 9.87 12.40 -12.75
C MET A 188 8.60 13.10 -12.26
N PRO A 189 8.38 14.39 -12.60
CA PRO A 189 7.21 15.11 -12.11
C PRO A 189 5.93 14.60 -12.77
N VAL A 190 4.85 14.61 -12.00
CA VAL A 190 3.50 14.29 -12.48
C VAL A 190 2.54 15.39 -12.08
N GLU A 191 1.58 15.65 -12.96
CA GLU A 191 0.46 16.52 -12.69
C GLU A 191 -0.74 15.69 -12.23
N ARG A 192 -1.33 16.10 -11.10
CA ARG A 192 -2.60 15.56 -10.65
C ARG A 192 -3.73 16.41 -11.20
N SER A 193 -4.57 15.82 -12.04
CA SER A 193 -5.74 16.48 -12.63
C SER A 193 -7.03 15.80 -12.21
N ARG A 194 -8.12 16.56 -12.02
CA ARG A 194 -9.44 15.96 -11.80
C ARG A 194 -9.95 15.33 -13.08
N ASP A 195 -10.47 14.12 -12.96
CA ASP A 195 -11.21 13.45 -14.02
C ASP A 195 -12.41 12.75 -13.38
N GLU A 196 -13.61 13.19 -13.75
CA GLU A 196 -14.86 12.62 -13.25
C GLU A 196 -15.05 11.14 -13.66
N ASN A 197 -14.29 10.66 -14.64
CA ASN A 197 -14.29 9.28 -15.10
C ASN A 197 -13.20 8.42 -14.44
N ALA A 198 -12.28 9.02 -13.68
CA ALA A 198 -11.27 8.29 -12.95
C ALA A 198 -11.82 7.70 -11.64
N ALA A 199 -11.26 6.57 -11.22
CA ALA A 199 -11.83 5.74 -10.17
C ALA A 199 -11.83 6.38 -8.76
N ASP A 200 -10.99 7.37 -8.52
CA ASP A 200 -10.89 8.18 -7.31
C ASP A 200 -11.17 9.68 -7.60
N GLY A 201 -11.56 10.00 -8.84
CA GLY A 201 -11.76 11.36 -9.32
C GLY A 201 -10.48 12.06 -9.80
N TRP A 202 -9.34 11.36 -9.85
CA TRP A 202 -8.04 11.93 -10.22
C TRP A 202 -7.28 11.09 -11.26
N VAL A 203 -6.50 11.78 -12.10
CA VAL A 203 -5.54 11.15 -13.01
C VAL A 203 -4.19 11.80 -12.79
N LEU A 204 -3.17 10.98 -12.59
CA LEU A 204 -1.77 11.38 -12.67
C LEU A 204 -1.37 11.35 -14.14
N LYS A 205 -0.94 12.50 -14.65
CA LYS A 205 -0.35 12.60 -15.98
C LYS A 205 1.12 12.92 -15.80
N PRO A 206 2.03 12.34 -16.61
CA PRO A 206 3.39 12.85 -16.67
C PRO A 206 3.32 14.35 -16.92
N ALA A 207 4.04 15.14 -16.12
CA ALA A 207 4.25 16.53 -16.49
C ALA A 207 5.00 16.54 -17.83
N GLU A 208 4.73 17.52 -18.71
CA GLU A 208 5.47 17.61 -19.97
C GLU A 208 6.96 17.85 -19.69
N GLY A 209 7.81 16.82 -19.84
CA GLY A 209 9.25 16.95 -19.60
C GLY A 209 10.01 15.63 -19.44
N GLU A 210 11.32 15.76 -19.47
CA GLU A 210 12.29 14.73 -19.06
C GLU A 210 12.44 14.72 -17.52
N PRO A 211 13.02 13.67 -16.90
CA PRO A 211 13.32 13.69 -15.48
C PRO A 211 14.14 14.94 -15.11
N VAL A 212 13.82 15.55 -13.98
CA VAL A 212 14.53 16.72 -13.46
C VAL A 212 15.53 16.30 -12.40
N SER A 213 16.71 16.90 -12.43
CA SER A 213 17.69 16.77 -11.35
C SER A 213 17.59 17.99 -10.44
N LEU A 214 17.34 17.75 -9.16
CA LEU A 214 17.10 18.79 -8.16
C LEU A 214 18.11 18.66 -7.03
N ALA A 215 18.67 19.79 -6.59
CA ALA A 215 19.61 19.83 -5.47
C ALA A 215 18.88 19.60 -4.15
N LEU A 216 19.49 18.82 -3.26
CA LEU A 216 19.05 18.67 -1.89
C LEU A 216 19.63 19.79 -1.04
N SER A 217 18.78 20.39 -0.21
CA SER A 217 19.27 21.28 0.84
C SER A 217 20.14 20.49 1.84
N GLY A 218 21.08 21.15 2.49
CA GLY A 218 22.01 20.51 3.43
C GLY A 218 21.36 19.82 4.64
N ASN A 219 20.09 20.14 4.93
CA ASN A 219 19.29 19.53 5.99
C ASN A 219 18.04 18.82 5.45
N CYS A 220 18.07 18.34 4.20
CA CYS A 220 16.92 17.69 3.60
C CYS A 220 16.43 16.51 4.45
N GLU A 221 15.13 16.45 4.70
CA GLU A 221 14.50 15.40 5.51
C GLU A 221 13.73 14.40 4.63
N PHE A 222 13.70 13.13 5.05
CA PHE A 222 13.10 12.03 4.29
C PHE A 222 12.03 11.33 5.11
N TRP A 223 10.83 11.23 4.56
CA TRP A 223 9.63 10.76 5.27
C TRP A 223 8.98 9.61 4.50
N ILE A 224 8.75 8.50 5.20
CA ILE A 224 8.10 7.28 4.68
C ILE A 224 6.73 7.14 5.35
N LEU A 225 5.71 6.77 4.59
CA LEU A 225 4.35 6.67 5.10
C LEU A 225 4.15 5.34 5.85
N GLU A 226 3.82 5.39 7.15
CA GLU A 226 3.73 4.20 8.02
C GLU A 226 2.35 3.51 7.91
N ASP A 227 1.26 4.26 7.73
CA ASP A 227 -0.12 3.74 7.86
C ASP A 227 -1.03 3.98 6.64
N HIS A 228 -0.46 4.30 5.49
CA HIS A 228 -1.17 4.64 4.26
C HIS A 228 -2.13 5.84 4.39
N TRP A 229 -2.05 6.63 5.47
CA TRP A 229 -3.00 7.72 5.67
C TRP A 229 -2.35 9.02 6.17
N TYR A 230 -1.82 9.06 7.40
CA TYR A 230 -1.36 10.32 8.01
C TYR A 230 -0.03 10.22 8.72
N VAL A 231 0.38 9.03 9.16
CA VAL A 231 1.59 8.90 9.97
C VAL A 231 2.80 8.75 9.06
N SER A 232 3.71 9.72 9.13
CA SER A 232 4.98 9.70 8.42
C SER A 232 6.14 9.47 9.38
N CYS A 233 7.03 8.56 9.03
CA CYS A 233 8.27 8.27 9.75
C CYS A 233 9.45 8.96 9.08
N ARG A 234 10.19 9.78 9.83
CA ARG A 234 11.46 10.33 9.35
C ARG A 234 12.56 9.29 9.41
N VAL A 235 13.31 9.18 8.33
CA VAL A 235 14.43 8.25 8.20
C VAL A 235 15.68 8.95 7.67
N GLY A 236 16.84 8.30 7.82
CA GLY A 236 18.07 8.74 7.18
C GLY A 236 18.10 8.41 5.69
N LEU A 237 18.94 9.11 4.92
CA LEU A 237 19.13 8.88 3.48
C LEU A 237 19.43 7.41 3.12
N ASN A 238 20.29 6.74 3.89
CA ASN A 238 20.63 5.34 3.62
C ASN A 238 19.42 4.40 3.82
N ASP A 239 18.55 4.72 4.76
CA ASP A 239 17.34 3.96 5.03
C ASP A 239 16.29 4.23 3.94
N LEU A 240 16.17 5.47 3.47
CA LEU A 240 15.36 5.80 2.29
C LEU A 240 15.83 5.05 1.04
N LYS A 241 17.14 5.05 0.74
CA LYS A 241 17.68 4.32 -0.42
C LYS A 241 17.35 2.84 -0.36
N ARG A 242 17.60 2.22 0.80
CA ARG A 242 17.26 0.82 1.04
C ARG A 242 15.76 0.55 0.92
N TYR A 243 14.93 1.49 1.36
CA TYR A 243 13.48 1.40 1.22
C TYR A 243 13.06 1.40 -0.25
N ILE A 244 13.56 2.37 -1.04
CA ILE A 244 13.29 2.45 -2.48
C ILE A 244 13.78 1.19 -3.21
N ASP A 245 15.01 0.74 -2.93
CA ASP A 245 15.62 -0.43 -3.59
C ASP A 245 14.86 -1.74 -3.32
N GLN A 246 14.17 -1.83 -2.18
CA GLN A 246 13.41 -3.03 -1.77
C GLN A 246 11.93 -2.94 -2.11
N THR A 247 11.44 -1.76 -2.47
CA THR A 247 10.05 -1.56 -2.86
C THR A 247 9.89 -1.78 -4.36
N GLU A 248 9.18 -2.85 -4.74
CA GLU A 248 9.03 -3.27 -6.14
C GLU A 248 7.91 -2.55 -6.92
N TYR A 249 7.36 -1.47 -6.37
CA TYR A 249 6.30 -0.68 -7.01
C TYR A 249 6.64 0.81 -7.00
N ASP A 250 6.16 1.50 -8.03
CA ASP A 250 6.36 2.95 -8.15
C ASP A 250 5.59 3.67 -7.04
N MET A 251 6.35 4.20 -6.08
CA MET A 251 5.81 5.04 -5.01
C MET A 251 5.67 6.47 -5.50
N LEU A 252 4.56 7.10 -5.13
CA LEU A 252 4.36 8.52 -5.36
C LEU A 252 5.02 9.31 -4.23
N TRP A 253 5.74 10.34 -4.59
CA TRP A 253 6.48 11.19 -3.66
C TRP A 253 6.08 12.64 -3.84
N THR A 254 6.05 13.37 -2.74
CA THR A 254 5.96 14.83 -2.71
C THR A 254 7.33 15.36 -2.31
N LEU A 255 7.89 16.22 -3.17
CA LEU A 255 9.04 17.05 -2.84
C LEU A 255 8.54 18.38 -2.32
N TYR A 256 9.08 18.82 -1.19
CA TYR A 256 8.89 20.17 -0.68
C TYR A 256 10.11 21.02 -1.05
N LEU A 257 9.84 22.21 -1.59
CA LEU A 257 10.85 23.07 -2.18
C LEU A 257 10.95 24.38 -1.39
N ALA A 258 12.18 24.87 -1.23
CA ALA A 258 12.43 26.24 -0.78
C ALA A 258 13.64 26.78 -1.54
N ASP A 259 13.51 27.98 -2.10
CA ASP A 259 14.57 28.66 -2.88
C ASP A 259 15.15 27.80 -4.03
N GLY A 260 14.34 26.90 -4.60
CA GLY A 260 14.75 26.00 -5.68
C GLY A 260 15.51 24.74 -5.25
N GLU A 261 15.70 24.53 -3.94
CA GLU A 261 16.27 23.31 -3.36
C GLU A 261 15.18 22.45 -2.72
N VAL A 262 15.42 21.13 -2.67
CA VAL A 262 14.55 20.18 -2.00
C VAL A 262 14.85 20.20 -0.49
N THR A 263 13.84 20.55 0.31
CA THR A 263 13.93 20.61 1.78
C THR A 263 13.38 19.36 2.45
N ALA A 264 12.41 18.70 1.82
CA ALA A 264 11.93 17.40 2.26
C ALA A 264 11.43 16.55 1.10
N VAL A 265 11.50 15.23 1.29
CA VAL A 265 10.92 14.22 0.40
C VAL A 265 10.00 13.35 1.25
N ALA A 266 8.73 13.25 0.85
CA ALA A 266 7.73 12.48 1.59
C ALA A 266 6.98 11.51 0.68
N GLU A 267 6.89 10.25 1.09
CA GLU A 267 6.01 9.28 0.43
C GLU A 267 4.57 9.77 0.54
N THR A 268 3.85 9.73 -0.58
CA THR A 268 2.49 10.27 -0.70
C THR A 268 1.54 9.14 -1.02
N TYR A 269 0.49 9.01 -0.20
CA TYR A 269 -0.59 8.08 -0.51
C TYR A 269 -1.31 8.50 -1.80
N SER A 270 -1.37 7.58 -2.76
CA SER A 270 -2.28 7.67 -3.90
C SER A 270 -3.44 6.69 -3.69
N PRO A 271 -4.68 7.18 -3.47
CA PRO A 271 -5.88 6.34 -3.33
C PRO A 271 -6.25 5.55 -4.59
#